data_AF-A0A2E4DFE3-F1
#
_entry.id   AF-A0A2E4DFE3-F1
#
_cell.length_a   1.000
_cell.length_b   1.000
_cell.length_c   1.000
_cell.angle_alpha   90.00
_cell.angle_beta   90.00
_cell.angle_gamma   90.00
#
_symmetry.space_group_name_H-M   'P 1'
#
loop_
_entity.id
_entity.type
_entity.pdbx_description
1 polymer ?
#
loop_
_entity_poly.entity_id
_entity_poly.type
_entity_poly.pdbx_seq_one_letter_code
_entity_poly.pdbx_strand_id
1 'polypeptide(L)'
;MATSKENQKEKSRKLLALQKKYAQRITIAKQGFEAFRKKDYIVAAAKYKEYLGIHANLHDIEDIYKLNPSHFNQKTEVTEMLLISHAYWELARINEQSPELARNFQRSLDQFVRFTANQPYQVLNAEMLRKYIKKLKGTSPQNAALNQAYSQIFIQSKKCFIATLSYGQDHPITHELREFKQSLLKTKMGFAFVELYYRYSSLLVERIEDKKYMRTLFICFSRPPLWCLAKIFKLSILKSCFYSQK
;
A
#
# COMPACT_ATOMS: atom_id res chain seq x y z
N MET A 1 42.91 18.35 -12.88
CA MET A 1 41.90 19.23 -13.51
C MET A 1 41.18 18.58 -14.70
N ALA A 2 41.83 17.77 -15.54
CA ALA A 2 41.16 17.07 -16.65
C ALA A 2 40.13 16.01 -16.18
N THR A 3 40.49 15.24 -15.15
CA THR A 3 39.65 14.18 -14.55
C THR A 3 38.36 14.69 -13.90
N SER A 4 38.33 15.90 -13.33
CA SER A 4 37.11 16.45 -12.74
C SER A 4 36.11 16.94 -13.79
N LYS A 5 36.60 17.51 -14.90
CA LYS A 5 35.75 17.95 -16.02
C LYS A 5 35.14 16.76 -16.78
N GLU A 6 35.90 15.67 -16.92
CA GLU A 6 35.42 14.46 -17.58
C GLU A 6 34.34 13.74 -16.75
N ASN A 7 34.54 13.63 -15.43
CA ASN A 7 33.54 13.10 -14.49
C ASN A 7 32.25 13.95 -14.46
N GLN A 8 32.36 15.28 -14.52
CA GLN A 8 31.20 16.16 -14.60
C GLN A 8 30.42 16.00 -15.91
N LYS A 9 31.13 15.82 -17.04
CA LYS A 9 30.51 15.59 -18.34
C LYS A 9 29.81 14.23 -18.41
N GLU A 10 30.41 13.19 -17.82
CA GLU A 10 29.79 11.86 -17.73
C GLU A 10 28.53 11.89 -16.85
N LYS A 11 28.59 12.52 -15.67
CA LYS A 11 27.44 12.68 -14.79
C LYS A 11 26.28 13.41 -15.48
N SER A 12 26.58 14.47 -16.23
CA SER A 12 25.60 15.23 -17.00
C SER A 12 24.95 14.40 -18.11
N ARG A 13 25.74 13.56 -18.82
CA ARG A 13 25.23 12.63 -19.83
C ARG A 13 24.30 11.57 -19.22
N LYS A 14 24.70 11.00 -18.07
CA LYS A 14 23.87 10.02 -17.33
C LYS A 14 22.54 10.64 -16.89
N LEU A 15 22.58 11.87 -16.36
CA LEU A 15 21.38 12.61 -15.96
C LEU A 15 20.43 12.84 -17.15
N LEU A 16 20.97 13.30 -18.29
CA LEU A 16 20.17 13.54 -19.49
C LEU A 16 19.54 12.24 -20.04
N ALA A 17 20.30 11.14 -20.04
CA ALA A 17 19.79 9.84 -20.44
C ALA A 17 18.67 9.36 -19.50
N LEU A 18 18.81 9.58 -18.19
CA LEU A 18 17.80 9.23 -17.21
C LEU A 18 16.52 10.07 -17.38
N GLN A 19 16.64 11.37 -17.64
CA GLN A 19 15.50 12.24 -17.94
C GLN A 19 14.73 11.78 -19.18
N LYS A 20 15.44 11.41 -20.25
CA LYS A 20 14.81 10.85 -21.47
C LYS A 20 14.07 9.55 -21.19
N LYS A 21 14.66 8.65 -20.40
CA LYS A 21 13.99 7.40 -19.97
C LYS A 21 12.76 7.69 -19.12
N TYR A 22 12.85 8.64 -18.20
CA TYR A 22 11.71 9.04 -17.37
C TYR A 22 10.54 9.58 -18.21
N ALA A 23 10.81 10.33 -19.27
CA ALA A 23 9.77 10.79 -20.20
C ALA A 23 9.04 9.62 -20.88
N GLN A 24 9.71 8.48 -21.10
CA GLN A 24 9.16 7.29 -21.75
C GLN A 24 8.56 6.27 -20.79
N ARG A 25 8.67 6.47 -19.47
CA ARG A 25 8.31 5.47 -18.45
C ARG A 25 6.87 4.97 -18.57
N ILE A 26 5.91 5.85 -18.90
CA ILE A 26 4.50 5.49 -19.02
C ILE A 26 4.28 4.59 -20.25
N THR A 27 4.98 4.88 -21.35
CA THR A 27 4.99 4.02 -22.54
C THR A 27 5.57 2.65 -22.23
N ILE A 28 6.67 2.59 -21.45
CA ILE A 28 7.28 1.33 -21.03
C ILE A 28 6.31 0.51 -20.17
N ALA A 29 5.64 1.14 -19.19
CA ALA A 29 4.63 0.48 -18.38
C ALA A 29 3.46 -0.05 -19.22
N LYS A 30 2.99 0.74 -20.20
CA LYS A 30 1.94 0.35 -21.14
C LYS A 30 2.35 -0.86 -21.99
N GLN A 31 3.58 -0.88 -22.49
CA GLN A 31 4.13 -2.03 -23.22
C GLN A 31 4.14 -3.30 -22.34
N GLY A 32 4.51 -3.17 -21.07
CA GLY A 32 4.43 -4.27 -20.11
C GLY A 32 3.01 -4.81 -19.92
N PHE A 33 2.03 -3.92 -19.82
CA PHE A 33 0.62 -4.27 -19.74
C PHE A 33 0.10 -4.98 -21.00
N GLU A 34 0.46 -4.48 -22.18
CA GLU A 34 0.07 -5.10 -23.45
C GLU A 34 0.69 -6.49 -23.63
N ALA A 35 1.97 -6.66 -23.28
CA ALA A 35 2.65 -7.95 -23.30
C ALA A 35 2.01 -8.94 -22.31
N PHE A 36 1.68 -8.48 -21.10
CA PHE A 36 1.00 -9.30 -20.10
C PHE A 36 -0.37 -9.79 -20.60
N ARG A 37 -1.16 -8.93 -21.25
CA ARG A 37 -2.45 -9.31 -21.86
C ARG A 37 -2.29 -10.34 -22.97
N LYS A 38 -1.20 -10.27 -23.74
CA LYS A 38 -0.83 -11.24 -24.77
C LYS A 38 -0.25 -12.54 -24.19
N LYS A 39 -0.14 -12.66 -22.86
CA LYS A 39 0.51 -13.76 -22.13
C LYS A 39 2.01 -13.89 -22.41
N ASP A 40 2.63 -12.85 -22.95
CA ASP A 40 4.09 -12.77 -23.09
C ASP A 40 4.69 -12.28 -21.76
N TYR A 41 4.82 -13.21 -20.82
CA TYR A 41 5.24 -12.90 -19.46
C TYR A 41 6.73 -12.53 -19.36
N ILE A 42 7.56 -12.97 -20.30
CA ILE A 42 8.99 -12.65 -20.33
C ILE A 42 9.17 -11.16 -20.67
N VAL A 43 8.53 -10.70 -21.75
CA VAL A 43 8.59 -9.30 -22.15
C VAL A 43 7.86 -8.42 -21.13
N ALA A 44 6.71 -8.86 -20.61
CA ALA A 44 6.00 -8.13 -19.56
C ALA A 44 6.87 -7.91 -18.32
N ALA A 45 7.52 -8.96 -17.82
CA ALA A 45 8.39 -8.86 -16.65
C ALA A 45 9.59 -7.93 -16.91
N ALA A 46 10.20 -8.02 -18.10
CA ALA A 46 11.29 -7.13 -18.48
C ALA A 46 10.85 -5.65 -18.47
N LYS A 47 9.67 -5.35 -19.03
CA LYS A 47 9.13 -3.99 -19.10
C LYS A 47 8.72 -3.42 -17.74
N TYR A 48 8.12 -4.21 -16.87
CA TYR A 48 7.83 -3.77 -15.51
C TYR A 48 9.10 -3.53 -14.70
N LYS A 49 10.13 -4.39 -14.84
CA LYS A 49 11.44 -4.18 -14.20
C LYS A 49 12.15 -2.93 -14.75
N GLU A 50 12.05 -2.68 -16.05
CA GLU A 50 12.58 -1.47 -16.70
C GLU A 50 11.90 -0.21 -16.13
N TYR A 51 10.57 -0.21 -16.06
CA TYR A 51 9.78 0.88 -15.46
C TYR A 51 10.18 1.14 -14.00
N LEU A 52 10.24 0.10 -13.17
CA LEU A 52 10.65 0.22 -11.77
C LEU A 52 12.12 0.65 -11.63
N GLY A 53 12.99 0.18 -12.53
CA GLY A 53 14.40 0.53 -12.57
C GLY A 53 14.64 2.01 -12.89
N ILE A 54 13.79 2.64 -13.70
CA ILE A 54 13.84 4.08 -13.94
C ILE A 54 13.62 4.84 -12.62
N HIS A 55 12.62 4.44 -11.85
CA HIS A 55 12.33 5.04 -10.53
C HIS A 55 13.44 4.76 -9.52
N ALA A 56 13.97 3.55 -9.47
CA ALA A 56 15.09 3.21 -8.60
C ALA A 56 16.30 4.11 -8.90
N ASN A 57 16.66 4.27 -10.17
CA ASN A 57 17.78 5.12 -10.59
C ASN A 57 17.56 6.61 -10.31
N LEU A 58 16.32 7.11 -10.38
CA LEU A 58 16.01 8.51 -10.06
C LEU A 58 16.19 8.86 -8.59
N HIS A 59 16.06 7.87 -7.71
CA HIS A 59 16.25 8.01 -6.28
C HIS A 59 17.60 7.43 -5.80
N ASP A 60 18.53 7.17 -6.72
CA ASP A 60 19.85 6.57 -6.44
C ASP A 60 19.77 5.25 -5.65
N ILE A 61 18.80 4.40 -6.02
CA ILE A 61 18.56 3.09 -5.41
C ILE A 61 18.97 1.98 -6.37
N GLU A 62 19.84 1.08 -5.90
CA GLU A 62 20.42 0.01 -6.72
C GLU A 62 19.44 -1.12 -7.06
N ASP A 63 18.46 -1.38 -6.19
CA ASP A 63 17.55 -2.52 -6.33
C ASP A 63 16.10 -2.04 -6.30
N ILE A 64 15.31 -2.43 -7.31
CA ILE A 64 13.88 -2.12 -7.38
C ILE A 64 13.16 -2.56 -6.10
N TYR A 65 13.55 -3.63 -5.41
CA TYR A 65 12.88 -4.06 -4.18
C TYR A 65 13.27 -3.26 -2.93
N LYS A 66 14.15 -2.26 -3.06
CA LYS A 66 14.47 -1.27 -2.02
C LYS A 66 13.68 0.04 -2.19
N LEU A 67 12.90 0.19 -3.26
CA LEU A 67 11.98 1.32 -3.42
C LEU A 67 10.98 1.39 -2.24
N ASN A 68 10.65 2.60 -1.80
CA ASN A 68 9.76 2.87 -0.69
C ASN A 68 8.86 4.06 -1.04
N PRO A 69 7.57 4.06 -0.64
CA PRO A 69 6.71 5.24 -0.69
C PRO A 69 7.32 6.54 -0.17
N SER A 70 8.24 6.47 0.80
CA SER A 70 8.92 7.65 1.36
C SER A 70 9.84 8.37 0.37
N HIS A 71 10.21 7.75 -0.74
CA HIS A 71 11.01 8.38 -1.79
C HIS A 71 10.18 9.31 -2.68
N PHE A 72 8.85 9.21 -2.62
CA PHE A 72 7.92 9.95 -3.48
C PHE A 72 7.13 10.98 -2.68
N ASN A 73 6.73 12.05 -3.36
CA ASN A 73 5.84 13.05 -2.79
C ASN A 73 4.39 12.54 -2.77
N GLN A 74 3.88 12.29 -1.56
CA GLN A 74 2.52 11.76 -1.32
C GLN A 74 1.37 12.66 -1.79
N LYS A 75 1.63 13.89 -2.23
CA LYS A 75 0.60 14.79 -2.78
C LYS A 75 0.66 14.85 -4.30
N THR A 76 1.85 14.97 -4.88
CA THR A 76 2.03 15.21 -6.32
C THR A 76 2.26 13.94 -7.13
N GLU A 77 2.75 12.86 -6.50
CA GLU A 77 3.17 11.63 -7.19
C GLU A 77 2.30 10.41 -6.86
N VAL A 78 1.11 10.62 -6.28
CA VAL A 78 0.19 9.54 -5.88
C VAL A 78 -0.14 8.60 -7.05
N THR A 79 -0.36 9.15 -8.25
CA THR A 79 -0.66 8.36 -9.44
C THR A 79 0.54 7.52 -9.88
N GLU A 80 1.76 8.04 -9.73
CA GLU A 80 2.98 7.28 -10.04
C GLU A 80 3.19 6.16 -9.03
N MET A 81 2.96 6.42 -7.73
CA MET A 81 3.00 5.39 -6.68
C MET A 81 1.95 4.30 -6.89
N LEU A 82 0.75 4.66 -7.37
CA LEU A 82 -0.28 3.71 -7.76
C LEU A 82 0.23 2.80 -8.90
N LEU A 83 0.81 3.37 -9.95
CA LEU A 83 1.39 2.60 -11.06
C LEU A 83 2.55 1.69 -10.61
N ILE A 84 3.40 2.16 -9.70
CA ILE A 84 4.46 1.36 -9.07
C ILE A 84 3.86 0.18 -8.30
N SER A 85 2.81 0.41 -7.51
CA SER A 85 2.11 -0.68 -6.82
C SER A 85 1.59 -1.73 -7.80
N HIS A 86 0.99 -1.30 -8.91
CA HIS A 86 0.47 -2.21 -9.93
C HIS A 86 1.58 -2.95 -10.67
N ALA A 87 2.71 -2.31 -10.97
CA ALA A 87 3.85 -2.99 -11.58
C ALA A 87 4.38 -4.14 -10.70
N TYR A 88 4.49 -3.93 -9.38
CA TYR A 88 4.84 -5.02 -8.45
C TYR A 88 3.77 -6.11 -8.38
N TRP A 89 2.49 -5.73 -8.41
CA TRP A 89 1.40 -6.69 -8.43
C TRP A 89 1.44 -7.59 -9.67
N GLU A 90 1.68 -7.01 -10.85
CA GLU A 90 1.80 -7.77 -12.09
C GLU A 90 3.06 -8.67 -12.08
N LEU A 91 4.20 -8.18 -11.56
CA LEU A 91 5.38 -9.02 -11.35
C LEU A 91 5.12 -10.19 -10.40
N ALA A 92 4.35 -9.98 -9.32
CA ALA A 92 3.94 -11.07 -8.44
C ALA A 92 3.12 -12.10 -9.23
N ARG A 93 2.09 -11.66 -9.97
CA ARG A 93 1.25 -12.55 -10.78
C ARG A 93 2.03 -13.35 -11.84
N ILE A 94 3.03 -12.74 -12.49
CA ILE A 94 3.91 -13.44 -13.44
C ILE A 94 4.67 -14.58 -12.75
N ASN A 95 5.18 -14.33 -11.54
CA ASN A 95 6.04 -15.26 -10.81
C ASN A 95 5.27 -16.31 -9.99
N GLU A 96 3.94 -16.19 -9.86
CA GLU A 96 3.12 -16.97 -8.92
C GLU A 96 3.14 -18.48 -9.18
N GLN A 97 3.14 -18.88 -10.45
CA GLN A 97 2.95 -20.28 -10.85
C GLN A 97 4.25 -21.11 -10.83
N SER A 98 5.42 -20.45 -10.79
CA SER A 98 6.71 -21.15 -10.84
C SER A 98 7.34 -21.25 -9.44
N PRO A 99 7.60 -22.47 -8.93
CA PRO A 99 8.28 -22.66 -7.65
C PRO A 99 9.66 -21.99 -7.59
N GLU A 100 10.41 -22.02 -8.69
CA GLU A 100 11.75 -21.39 -8.79
C GLU A 100 11.68 -19.87 -8.61
N LEU A 101 10.54 -19.27 -8.95
CA LEU A 101 10.30 -17.84 -8.85
C LEU A 101 9.55 -17.45 -7.57
N ALA A 102 9.30 -18.38 -6.64
CA ALA A 102 8.60 -18.12 -5.39
C ALA A 102 9.22 -16.98 -4.58
N ARG A 103 10.55 -16.87 -4.58
CA ARG A 103 11.26 -15.76 -3.91
C ARG A 103 10.95 -14.41 -4.58
N ASN A 104 10.92 -14.35 -5.91
CA ASN A 104 10.60 -13.13 -6.65
C ASN A 104 9.12 -12.77 -6.54
N PHE A 105 8.24 -13.77 -6.48
CA PHE A 105 6.83 -13.61 -6.14
C PHE A 105 6.69 -12.91 -4.79
N GLN A 106 7.31 -13.44 -3.74
CA GLN A 106 7.20 -12.89 -2.39
C GLN A 106 7.73 -11.45 -2.32
N ARG A 107 8.93 -11.19 -2.88
CA ARG A 107 9.51 -9.83 -2.90
C ARG A 107 8.62 -8.83 -3.63
N SER A 108 7.99 -9.24 -4.73
CA SER A 108 7.08 -8.38 -5.49
C SER A 108 5.79 -8.13 -4.71
N LEU A 109 5.24 -9.17 -4.08
CA LEU A 109 4.03 -9.06 -3.28
C LEU A 109 4.22 -8.18 -2.05
N ASP A 110 5.37 -8.29 -1.37
CA ASP A 110 5.72 -7.44 -0.22
C ASP A 110 5.82 -5.97 -0.64
N GLN A 111 6.41 -5.69 -1.81
CA GLN A 111 6.47 -4.33 -2.35
C GLN A 111 5.09 -3.80 -2.76
N PHE A 112 4.22 -4.65 -3.32
CA PHE A 112 2.82 -4.26 -3.58
C PHE A 112 2.11 -3.83 -2.28
N VAL A 113 2.25 -4.60 -1.20
CA VAL A 113 1.67 -4.24 0.11
C VAL A 113 2.27 -2.93 0.62
N ARG A 114 3.59 -2.76 0.55
CA ARG A 114 4.28 -1.55 1.00
C ARG A 114 3.80 -0.30 0.25
N PHE A 115 3.66 -0.38 -1.07
CA PHE A 115 3.13 0.72 -1.90
C PHE A 115 1.61 0.88 -1.84
N THR A 116 0.89 0.00 -1.14
CA THR A 116 -0.56 0.06 -0.98
C THR A 116 -0.98 0.59 0.39
N ALA A 117 -0.30 0.14 1.45
CA ALA A 117 -0.64 0.52 2.82
C ALA A 117 -0.51 2.04 3.02
N ASN A 118 -1.47 2.62 3.74
CA ASN A 118 -1.56 4.06 4.02
C ASN A 118 -1.75 4.97 2.80
N GLN A 119 -1.96 4.44 1.61
CA GLN A 119 -2.19 5.25 0.41
C GLN A 119 -3.66 5.58 0.20
N PRO A 120 -4.02 6.64 -0.55
CA PRO A 120 -5.41 6.95 -0.86
C PRO A 120 -6.11 5.79 -1.58
N TYR A 121 -5.39 5.09 -2.46
CA TYR A 121 -5.87 3.94 -3.23
C TYR A 121 -5.78 2.59 -2.48
N GLN A 122 -5.54 2.59 -1.16
CA GLN A 122 -5.38 1.37 -0.37
C GLN A 122 -6.59 0.43 -0.53
N VAL A 123 -7.80 0.97 -0.42
CA VAL A 123 -9.05 0.19 -0.50
C VAL A 123 -9.24 -0.41 -1.89
N LEU A 124 -8.93 0.36 -2.94
CA LEU A 124 -8.99 -0.11 -4.33
C LEU A 124 -8.07 -1.32 -4.55
N ASN A 125 -6.81 -1.21 -4.15
CA ASN A 125 -5.82 -2.28 -4.30
C ASN A 125 -6.15 -3.50 -3.43
N ALA A 126 -6.66 -3.29 -2.21
CA ALA A 126 -7.13 -4.38 -1.36
C ALA A 126 -8.29 -5.16 -2.02
N GLU A 127 -9.26 -4.46 -2.61
CA GLU A 127 -10.36 -5.11 -3.36
C GLU A 127 -9.85 -5.87 -4.59
N MET A 128 -8.87 -5.33 -5.31
CA MET A 128 -8.24 -6.02 -6.44
C MET A 128 -7.64 -7.37 -5.99
N LEU A 129 -6.84 -7.36 -4.92
CA LEU A 129 -6.23 -8.57 -4.36
C LEU A 129 -7.30 -9.56 -3.84
N ARG A 130 -8.31 -9.07 -3.10
CA ARG A 130 -9.43 -9.89 -2.60
C ARG A 130 -10.18 -10.61 -3.73
N LYS A 131 -10.53 -9.88 -4.79
CA LYS A 131 -11.20 -10.43 -5.98
C LYS A 131 -10.33 -11.47 -6.66
N TYR A 132 -9.02 -11.24 -6.73
CA TYR A 132 -8.06 -12.18 -7.29
C TYR A 132 -7.99 -13.49 -6.48
N ILE A 133 -7.82 -13.40 -5.15
CA ILE A 133 -7.82 -14.56 -4.25
C ILE A 133 -9.12 -15.38 -4.41
N LYS A 134 -10.27 -14.69 -4.45
CA LYS A 134 -11.58 -15.34 -4.66
C LYS A 134 -11.65 -16.06 -6.00
N LYS A 135 -11.11 -15.46 -7.07
CA LYS A 135 -11.08 -16.05 -8.42
C LYS A 135 -10.28 -17.34 -8.47
N LEU A 136 -9.16 -17.41 -7.72
CA LEU A 136 -8.30 -18.58 -7.69
C LEU A 136 -8.92 -19.79 -6.97
N LYS A 137 -9.95 -19.61 -6.13
CA LYS A 137 -10.62 -20.71 -5.42
C LYS A 137 -9.67 -21.69 -4.68
N GLY A 138 -8.53 -21.20 -4.19
CA GLY A 138 -7.58 -22.06 -3.46
C GLY A 138 -6.57 -22.83 -4.32
N THR A 139 -6.60 -22.70 -5.66
CA THR A 139 -5.75 -23.52 -6.54
C THR A 139 -4.30 -23.06 -6.61
N SER A 140 -4.00 -21.82 -6.22
CA SER A 140 -2.64 -21.29 -6.27
C SER A 140 -1.75 -21.88 -5.17
N PRO A 141 -0.51 -22.30 -5.48
CA PRO A 141 0.44 -22.74 -4.47
C PRO A 141 0.81 -21.61 -3.48
N GLN A 142 0.58 -20.35 -3.87
CA GLN A 142 0.90 -19.16 -3.07
C GLN A 142 -0.30 -18.58 -2.31
N ASN A 143 -1.39 -19.35 -2.17
CA ASN A 143 -2.64 -18.86 -1.57
C ASN A 143 -2.45 -18.30 -0.14
N ALA A 144 -1.60 -18.95 0.66
CA ALA A 144 -1.28 -18.47 2.01
C ALA A 144 -0.61 -17.10 1.99
N ALA A 145 0.39 -16.91 1.13
CA ALA A 145 1.09 -15.64 0.96
C ALA A 145 0.16 -14.52 0.45
N LEU A 146 -0.76 -14.83 -0.46
CA LEU A 146 -1.76 -13.86 -0.94
C LEU A 146 -2.72 -13.41 0.17
N ASN A 147 -3.24 -14.33 0.98
CA ASN A 147 -4.10 -13.98 2.12
C ASN A 147 -3.35 -13.20 3.19
N GLN A 148 -2.07 -13.55 3.42
CA GLN A 148 -1.20 -12.80 4.32
C GLN A 148 -1.00 -11.38 3.81
N ALA A 149 -0.65 -11.19 2.54
CA ALA A 149 -0.48 -9.88 1.92
C ALA A 149 -1.76 -9.03 2.01
N TYR A 150 -2.92 -9.64 1.74
CA TYR A 150 -4.22 -8.99 1.89
C TYR A 150 -4.45 -8.50 3.32
N SER A 151 -4.14 -9.34 4.30
CA SER A 151 -4.26 -8.96 5.71
C SER A 151 -3.27 -7.86 6.11
N GLN A 152 -2.04 -7.92 5.60
CA GLN A 152 -0.97 -6.97 5.88
C GLN A 152 -1.30 -5.54 5.45
N ILE A 153 -2.07 -5.36 4.36
CA ILE A 153 -2.54 -4.03 3.94
C ILE A 153 -3.27 -3.29 5.07
N PHE A 154 -4.11 -3.99 5.83
CA PHE A 154 -4.89 -3.40 6.93
C PHE A 154 -4.10 -3.32 8.26
N ILE A 155 -3.21 -4.28 8.50
CA ILE A 155 -2.32 -4.27 9.67
C ILE A 155 -1.39 -3.06 9.62
N GLN A 156 -0.74 -2.83 8.48
CA GLN A 156 0.22 -1.74 8.26
C GLN A 156 -0.46 -0.37 8.12
N SER A 157 -1.77 -0.33 7.87
CA SER A 157 -2.52 0.92 7.79
C SER A 157 -2.64 1.61 9.15
N LYS A 158 -2.07 2.79 9.30
CA LYS A 158 -2.26 3.72 10.42
C LYS A 158 -3.55 4.54 10.26
N LYS A 159 -4.21 4.52 9.10
CA LYS A 159 -5.40 5.34 8.83
C LYS A 159 -6.65 4.76 9.49
N CYS A 160 -7.15 5.39 10.54
CA CYS A 160 -8.51 5.15 11.03
C CYS A 160 -9.38 6.33 10.57
N PHE A 161 -9.98 6.24 9.38
CA PHE A 161 -10.63 7.38 8.68
C PHE A 161 -11.55 8.21 9.58
N ILE A 162 -12.53 7.59 10.24
CA ILE A 162 -13.50 8.29 11.10
C ILE A 162 -12.81 8.93 12.31
N ALA A 163 -11.93 8.19 12.99
CA ALA A 163 -11.22 8.69 14.18
C ALA A 163 -10.29 9.87 13.82
N THR A 164 -9.58 9.73 12.70
CA THR A 164 -8.68 10.74 12.15
C THR A 164 -9.43 12.00 11.77
N LEU A 165 -10.58 11.88 11.08
CA LEU A 165 -11.41 13.03 10.73
C LEU A 165 -11.93 13.76 11.98
N SER A 166 -12.26 13.01 13.03
CA SER A 166 -12.92 13.53 14.24
C SER A 166 -11.95 14.17 15.25
N TYR A 167 -10.79 13.55 15.45
CA TYR A 167 -9.83 13.92 16.51
C TYR A 167 -8.46 14.37 15.97
N GLY A 168 -8.13 14.04 14.73
CA GLY A 168 -6.79 14.25 14.16
C GLY A 168 -5.89 13.01 14.25
N GLN A 169 -4.74 13.07 13.59
CA GLN A 169 -3.80 11.96 13.47
C GLN A 169 -3.11 11.60 14.79
N ASP A 170 -2.72 12.61 15.57
CA ASP A 170 -1.86 12.47 16.75
C ASP A 170 -2.61 12.58 18.08
N HIS A 171 -3.94 12.44 18.03
CA HIS A 171 -4.78 12.55 19.21
C HIS A 171 -4.75 11.25 20.03
N PRO A 172 -4.68 11.28 21.38
CA PRO A 172 -4.63 10.08 22.22
C PRO A 172 -5.73 9.06 21.94
N ILE A 173 -6.97 9.52 21.75
CA ILE A 173 -8.12 8.66 21.39
C ILE A 173 -7.89 7.97 20.04
N THR A 174 -7.32 8.65 19.06
CA THR A 174 -6.99 8.05 17.75
C THR A 174 -5.97 6.92 17.92
N HIS A 175 -5.00 7.08 18.82
CA HIS A 175 -4.04 6.02 19.15
C HIS A 175 -4.71 4.83 19.86
N GLU A 176 -5.56 5.08 20.87
CA GLU A 176 -6.32 4.03 21.56
C GLU A 176 -7.20 3.22 20.57
N LEU A 177 -7.85 3.89 19.62
CA LEU A 177 -8.64 3.22 18.57
C LEU A 177 -7.79 2.45 17.55
N ARG A 178 -6.56 2.88 17.29
CA ARG A 178 -5.61 2.13 16.44
C ARG A 178 -5.15 0.86 17.12
N GLU A 179 -4.89 0.90 18.42
CA GLU A 179 -4.59 -0.30 19.22
C GLU A 179 -5.78 -1.25 19.24
N PHE A 180 -7.00 -0.72 19.40
CA PHE A 180 -8.22 -1.50 19.26
C PHE A 180 -8.29 -2.22 17.92
N LYS A 181 -8.05 -1.51 16.82
CA LYS A 181 -7.97 -2.11 15.48
C LYS A 181 -6.95 -3.26 15.42
N GLN A 182 -5.76 -3.10 16.00
CA GLN A 182 -4.76 -4.18 16.03
C GLN A 182 -5.25 -5.41 16.81
N SER A 183 -6.00 -5.22 17.90
CA SER A 183 -6.60 -6.34 18.63
C SER A 183 -7.65 -7.09 17.81
N LEU A 184 -8.48 -6.36 17.04
CA LEU A 184 -9.51 -6.94 16.18
C LEU A 184 -8.91 -7.79 15.06
N LEU A 185 -7.82 -7.33 14.46
CA LEU A 185 -7.11 -8.01 13.37
C LEU A 185 -6.56 -9.39 13.75
N LYS A 186 -6.46 -9.72 15.06
CA LYS A 186 -6.05 -11.06 15.54
C LYS A 186 -7.13 -12.13 15.32
N THR A 187 -8.39 -11.73 15.14
CA THR A 187 -9.52 -12.66 15.00
C THR A 187 -10.13 -12.57 13.59
N LYS A 188 -10.65 -13.68 13.07
CA LYS A 188 -11.30 -13.69 11.73
C LYS A 188 -12.51 -12.74 11.66
N MET A 189 -13.32 -12.70 12.71
CA MET A 189 -14.48 -11.80 12.80
C MET A 189 -14.05 -10.34 12.89
N GLY A 190 -13.05 -10.04 13.72
CA GLY A 190 -12.52 -8.68 13.84
C GLY A 190 -11.84 -8.21 12.55
N PHE A 191 -11.17 -9.10 11.83
CA PHE A 191 -10.63 -8.81 10.50
C PHE A 191 -11.73 -8.42 9.50
N ALA A 192 -12.80 -9.22 9.42
CA ALA A 192 -13.95 -8.90 8.56
C ALA A 192 -14.61 -7.57 8.92
N PHE A 193 -14.70 -7.25 10.23
CA PHE A 193 -15.19 -5.96 10.70
C PHE A 193 -14.28 -4.79 10.25
N VAL A 194 -12.95 -4.94 10.37
CA VAL A 194 -12.00 -3.92 9.90
C VAL A 194 -12.08 -3.74 8.40
N GLU A 195 -12.19 -4.82 7.62
CA GLU A 195 -12.39 -4.74 6.17
C GLU A 195 -13.65 -3.92 5.83
N LEU A 196 -14.77 -4.25 6.46
CA LEU A 196 -16.04 -3.55 6.26
C LEU A 196 -15.91 -2.06 6.60
N TYR A 197 -15.26 -1.77 7.73
CA TYR A 197 -14.98 -0.41 8.17
C TYR A 197 -14.19 0.35 7.11
N TYR A 198 -13.06 -0.16 6.61
CA TYR A 198 -12.24 0.55 5.62
C TYR A 198 -12.98 0.75 4.29
N ARG A 199 -13.80 -0.22 3.87
CA ARG A 199 -14.57 -0.15 2.62
C ARG A 199 -15.60 0.99 2.63
N TYR A 200 -16.32 1.17 3.74
CA TYR A 200 -17.36 2.20 3.83
C TYR A 200 -16.85 3.54 4.36
N SER A 201 -15.94 3.52 5.35
CA SER A 201 -15.49 4.76 6.00
C SER A 201 -14.65 5.64 5.09
N SER A 202 -13.85 5.07 4.18
CA SER A 202 -13.06 5.83 3.20
C SER A 202 -13.96 6.67 2.29
N LEU A 203 -14.95 6.03 1.65
CA LEU A 203 -15.93 6.70 0.77
C LEU A 203 -16.77 7.73 1.52
N LEU A 204 -17.12 7.45 2.78
CA LEU A 204 -17.88 8.37 3.62
C LEU A 204 -17.06 9.62 3.96
N VAL A 205 -15.79 9.46 4.35
CA VAL A 205 -14.93 10.59 4.69
C VAL A 205 -14.66 11.46 3.48
N GLU A 206 -14.35 10.88 2.31
CA GLU A 206 -14.14 11.65 1.07
C GLU A 206 -15.34 12.56 0.74
N ARG A 207 -16.57 12.05 0.86
CA ARG A 207 -17.78 12.84 0.58
C ARG A 207 -18.06 13.94 1.61
N ILE A 208 -17.60 13.76 2.85
CA ILE A 208 -17.85 14.70 3.95
C ILE A 208 -16.77 15.79 3.99
N GLU A 209 -15.54 15.45 3.62
CA GLU A 209 -14.38 16.34 3.73
C GLU A 209 -14.54 17.62 2.90
N ASP A 210 -15.18 17.52 1.73
CA ASP A 210 -15.46 18.65 0.84
C ASP A 210 -16.50 19.65 1.39
N LYS A 211 -17.33 19.24 2.36
CA LYS A 211 -18.48 20.03 2.84
C LYS A 211 -18.30 20.45 4.30
N LYS A 212 -17.84 21.69 4.53
CA LYS A 212 -17.52 22.24 5.86
C LYS A 212 -18.63 22.05 6.91
N TYR A 213 -19.90 22.28 6.56
CA TYR A 213 -21.02 22.11 7.49
C TYR A 213 -21.25 20.64 7.86
N MET A 214 -21.32 19.75 6.87
CA MET A 214 -21.49 18.31 7.08
C MET A 214 -20.33 17.72 7.89
N ARG A 215 -19.11 18.20 7.65
CA ARG A 215 -17.93 17.83 8.43
C ARG A 215 -18.09 18.20 9.90
N THR A 216 -18.47 19.43 10.23
CA THR A 216 -18.63 19.85 11.64
C THR A 216 -19.72 19.04 12.34
N LEU A 217 -20.87 18.84 11.69
CA LEU A 217 -21.97 18.03 12.23
C LEU A 217 -21.53 16.58 12.48
N PHE A 218 -20.86 15.97 11.49
CA PHE A 218 -20.36 14.61 11.61
C PHE A 218 -19.36 14.47 12.75
N ILE A 219 -18.40 15.40 12.89
CA ILE A 219 -17.43 15.40 13.98
C ILE A 219 -18.11 15.52 15.34
N CYS A 220 -19.12 16.38 15.46
CA CYS A 220 -19.87 16.54 16.71
C CYS A 220 -20.57 15.23 17.11
N PHE A 221 -21.16 14.53 16.14
CA PHE A 221 -21.88 13.28 16.37
C PHE A 221 -20.95 12.07 16.59
N SER A 222 -19.82 12.01 15.87
CA SER A 222 -18.90 10.86 15.91
C SER A 222 -17.99 10.86 17.15
N ARG A 223 -17.69 12.02 17.73
CA ARG A 223 -16.77 12.12 18.86
C ARG A 223 -17.24 11.34 20.11
N PRO A 224 -18.46 11.53 20.64
CA PRO A 224 -18.93 10.80 21.81
C PRO A 224 -18.86 9.27 21.69
N PRO A 225 -19.39 8.62 20.62
CA PRO A 225 -19.34 7.16 20.52
C PRO A 225 -17.91 6.65 20.37
N LEU A 226 -17.05 7.37 19.65
CA LEU A 226 -15.63 7.00 19.52
C LEU A 226 -14.87 7.10 20.84
N TRP A 227 -15.15 8.13 21.66
CA TRP A 227 -14.57 8.25 22.99
C TRP A 227 -15.03 7.12 23.90
N CYS A 228 -16.34 6.83 23.93
CA CYS A 228 -16.90 5.73 24.71
C CYS A 228 -16.24 4.40 24.31
N LEU A 229 -16.14 4.11 23.01
CA LEU A 229 -15.52 2.89 22.50
C LEU A 229 -14.05 2.76 22.94
N ALA A 230 -13.27 3.84 22.82
CA ALA A 230 -11.87 3.86 23.23
C ALA A 230 -11.71 3.58 24.74
N LYS A 231 -12.55 4.19 25.59
CA LYS A 231 -12.51 4.00 27.04
C LYS A 231 -12.94 2.60 27.48
N ILE A 232 -14.02 2.07 26.89
CA ILE A 232 -14.49 0.70 27.16
C ILE A 232 -13.37 -0.29 26.82
N PHE A 233 -12.73 -0.12 25.66
CA PHE A 233 -11.65 -0.99 25.24
C PHE A 233 -10.43 -0.92 26.17
N LYS A 234 -10.00 0.30 26.54
CA LYS A 234 -8.88 0.49 27.47
C LYS A 234 -9.13 -0.18 28.83
N LEU A 235 -10.34 -0.06 29.36
CA LEU A 235 -10.75 -0.73 30.60
C LEU A 235 -10.76 -2.26 30.46
N SER A 236 -11.17 -2.79 29.30
CA SER A 236 -11.15 -4.23 29.01
C SER A 236 -9.73 -4.78 28.96
N ILE A 237 -8.80 -4.08 28.28
CA ILE A 237 -7.38 -4.46 28.25
C ILE A 237 -6.78 -4.46 29.65
N LEU A 238 -6.99 -3.39 30.43
CA LEU A 238 -6.46 -3.28 31.79
C LEU A 238 -6.91 -4.46 32.64
N LYS A 239 -8.20 -4.84 32.59
CA LYS A 239 -8.71 -6.02 33.29
C LYS A 239 -8.05 -7.32 32.84
N SER A 240 -7.85 -7.51 31.53
CA SER A 240 -7.17 -8.71 31.01
C SER A 240 -5.68 -8.79 31.40
N CYS A 241 -4.99 -7.65 31.55
CA CYS A 241 -3.60 -7.60 31.97
C CYS A 241 -3.45 -7.91 33.47
N PHE A 242 -4.36 -7.42 34.31
CA PHE A 242 -4.40 -7.71 35.75
C PHE A 242 -4.73 -9.18 36.05
N TYR A 243 -5.47 -9.87 35.18
CA TYR A 243 -5.84 -11.28 35.38
C TYR A 243 -4.75 -12.26 34.92
N SER A 244 -3.78 -11.82 34.10
CA SER A 244 -2.68 -12.66 33.60
C SER A 244 -1.44 -12.66 34.51
N GLN A 245 -1.47 -11.96 35.64
CA GLN A 245 -0.42 -11.89 36.66
C GLN A 245 -0.79 -12.62 37.98
N LYS A 246 -1.90 -13.36 37.99
CA LYS A 246 -2.24 -14.34 39.04
C LYS A 246 -2.18 -15.74 38.46
#